data_AF-A0A7V6UCR8-F1
#
_entry.id   AF-A0A7V6UCR8-F1
#
_cell.length_a   1.000
_cell.length_b   1.000
_cell.length_c   1.000
_cell.angle_alpha   90.00
_cell.angle_beta   90.00
_cell.angle_gamma   90.00
#
_symmetry.space_group_name_H-M   'P 1'
#
loop_
_entity.id
_entity.type
_entity.pdbx_description
1 polymer ?
#
loop_
_entity_poly.entity_id
_entity_poly.type
_entity_poly.pdbx_seq_one_letter_code
_entity_poly.pdbx_strand_id
1 'polypeptide(L)'
;MYVNRDDKKTKLISIRFPLALLKKIDALVENGCRSDFIISATENELKRINAKMALEKSFGTWSDENHPDLKDSDAIAKWVAENRTAYDYLRNTKGE
;
A
#
# COMPACT_ATOMS: atom_id res chain seq x y z
N MET A 1 -17.45 -16.77 7.96
CA MET A 1 -16.06 -16.39 8.30
C MET A 1 -16.16 -15.09 9.09
N TYR A 2 -15.97 -15.12 10.41
CA TYR A 2 -16.23 -13.98 11.29
C TYR A 2 -14.99 -13.08 11.37
N VAL A 3 -15.11 -11.83 10.93
CA VAL A 3 -14.09 -10.80 11.20
C VAL A 3 -14.01 -10.60 12.72
N ASN A 4 -12.82 -10.80 13.28
CA ASN A 4 -12.51 -10.63 14.71
C ASN A 4 -12.95 -9.23 15.20
N ARG A 5 -14.15 -9.15 15.81
CA ARG A 5 -14.62 -7.97 16.54
C ARG A 5 -14.12 -8.05 17.96
N ASP A 6 -12.85 -7.69 18.17
CA ASP A 6 -12.41 -7.31 19.50
C ASP A 6 -13.01 -5.93 19.79
N ASP A 7 -14.09 -5.89 20.57
CA ASP A 7 -14.84 -4.67 20.89
C ASP A 7 -13.94 -3.60 21.55
N LYS A 8 -12.80 -4.00 22.13
CA LYS A 8 -11.80 -3.07 22.68
C LYS A 8 -11.04 -2.28 21.62
N LYS A 9 -11.04 -2.73 20.35
CA LYS A 9 -10.28 -2.13 19.23
C LYS A 9 -11.15 -1.54 18.14
N THR A 10 -12.47 -1.64 18.25
CA THR A 10 -13.40 -1.17 17.22
C THR A 10 -14.37 -0.15 17.80
N LYS A 11 -14.80 0.81 16.97
CA LYS A 11 -15.78 1.84 17.35
C LYS A 11 -16.92 1.85 16.34
N LEU A 12 -18.16 1.75 16.83
CA LEU A 12 -19.35 1.86 15.98
C LEU A 12 -19.48 3.29 15.45
N ILE A 13 -19.69 3.42 14.15
CA ILE A 13 -19.97 4.69 13.47
C ILE A 13 -21.31 4.58 12.73
N SER A 14 -22.17 5.60 12.89
CA SER A 14 -23.43 5.68 12.15
C SER A 14 -23.19 6.45 10.86
N ILE A 15 -23.39 5.78 9.71
CA ILE A 15 -23.20 6.37 8.38
C ILE A 15 -24.51 6.23 7.59
N ARG A 16 -24.97 7.31 6.97
CA ARG A 16 -26.10 7.26 6.03
C ARG A 16 -25.63 6.83 4.66
N PHE A 17 -26.27 5.80 4.10
CA PHE A 17 -26.02 5.33 2.74
C PHE A 17 -27.18 5.67 1.81
N PRO A 18 -26.91 6.04 0.53
CA PRO A 18 -27.95 6.15 -0.48
C PRO A 18 -28.65 4.81 -0.68
N LEU A 19 -29.99 4.82 -0.71
CA LEU A 19 -30.80 3.60 -0.85
C LEU A 19 -30.47 2.82 -2.13
N ALA A 20 -30.20 3.52 -3.23
CA ALA A 20 -29.82 2.89 -4.49
C ALA A 20 -28.49 2.13 -4.40
N LEU A 21 -27.55 2.60 -3.57
CA LEU A 21 -26.27 1.95 -3.36
C LEU A 21 -26.44 0.73 -2.43
N LEU A 22 -27.24 0.84 -1.37
CA LEU A 22 -27.57 -0.30 -0.51
C LEU A 22 -28.21 -1.43 -1.31
N LYS A 23 -29.17 -1.14 -2.21
CA LYS A 23 -29.77 -2.16 -3.08
C LYS A 23 -28.74 -2.92 -3.92
N LYS A 24 -27.71 -2.23 -4.41
CA LYS A 24 -26.63 -2.87 -5.18
C LYS A 24 -25.76 -3.76 -4.31
N ILE A 25 -25.42 -3.31 -3.11
CA ILE A 25 -24.66 -4.10 -2.14
C ILE A 25 -25.47 -5.35 -1.77
N ASP A 26 -26.74 -5.18 -1.45
CA ASP A 26 -27.63 -6.26 -1.04
C ASP A 26 -27.86 -7.31 -2.13
N ALA A 27 -27.79 -6.91 -3.41
CA ALA A 27 -27.90 -7.82 -4.53
C ALA A 27 -26.63 -8.66 -4.78
N LEU A 28 -25.47 -8.17 -4.33
CA LEU A 28 -24.16 -8.79 -4.60
C LEU A 28 -23.55 -9.47 -3.37
N VAL A 29 -23.93 -9.05 -2.17
CA VAL A 29 -23.34 -9.48 -0.91
C VAL A 29 -24.37 -10.25 -0.11
N GLU A 30 -24.00 -11.46 0.30
CA GLU A 30 -24.84 -12.32 1.14
C GLU A 30 -25.19 -11.64 2.48
N ASN A 31 -26.34 -12.02 3.04
CA ASN A 31 -26.82 -11.46 4.30
C ASN A 31 -25.80 -11.67 5.43
N GLY A 32 -25.44 -10.59 6.12
CA GLY A 32 -24.46 -10.60 7.21
C GLY A 32 -23.04 -10.19 6.81
N CYS A 33 -22.72 -10.13 5.52
CA CYS A 33 -21.36 -9.76 5.04
C CYS A 33 -21.21 -8.28 4.65
N ARG A 34 -22.22 -7.44 4.92
CA ARG A 34 -22.20 -6.01 4.54
C ARG A 34 -21.09 -5.24 5.23
N SER A 35 -20.85 -5.49 6.52
CA SER A 35 -19.76 -4.82 7.24
C SER A 35 -18.42 -5.12 6.60
N ASP A 36 -18.20 -6.37 6.25
CA ASP A 36 -16.91 -6.86 5.77
C ASP A 36 -16.63 -6.32 4.36
N PHE A 37 -17.68 -6.25 3.53
CA PHE A 37 -17.62 -5.58 2.23
C PHE A 37 -17.26 -4.09 2.36
N ILE A 38 -17.94 -3.37 3.25
CA ILE A 38 -17.70 -1.93 3.45
C ILE A 38 -16.29 -1.68 4.00
N ILE A 39 -15.84 -2.47 4.98
CA ILE A 39 -14.50 -2.38 5.56
C ILE A 39 -13.46 -2.62 4.46
N SER A 40 -13.57 -3.72 3.72
CA SER A 40 -12.63 -4.08 2.67
C SER A 40 -12.57 -3.02 1.56
N ALA A 41 -13.73 -2.50 1.13
CA ALA A 41 -13.79 -1.42 0.14
C ALA A 41 -13.11 -0.14 0.66
N THR A 42 -13.32 0.19 1.93
CA THR A 42 -12.71 1.36 2.57
C THR A 42 -11.19 1.22 2.67
N GLU A 43 -10.69 0.05 3.09
CA GLU A 43 -9.25 -0.22 3.15
C GLU A 43 -8.59 -0.11 1.78
N ASN A 44 -9.23 -0.63 0.74
CA ASN A 44 -8.72 -0.55 -0.63
C ASN A 44 -8.68 0.89 -1.14
N GLU A 45 -9.72 1.69 -0.87
CA GLU A 45 -9.73 3.08 -1.28
C GLU A 45 -8.69 3.92 -0.52
N LEU A 46 -8.49 3.67 0.78
CA LEU A 46 -7.43 4.31 1.56
C LEU A 46 -6.04 3.98 1.00
N LYS A 47 -5.78 2.71 0.64
CA LYS A 47 -4.52 2.32 -0.02
C LYS A 47 -4.31 3.08 -1.33
N ARG A 48 -5.37 3.20 -2.14
CA ARG A 48 -5.32 3.93 -3.42
C ARG A 48 -5.01 5.40 -3.23
N ILE A 49 -5.66 6.06 -2.26
CA ILE A 49 -5.40 7.46 -1.92
C ILE A 49 -3.96 7.65 -1.45
N ASN A 50 -3.48 6.79 -0.53
CA ASN A 50 -2.12 6.86 -0.02
C ASN A 50 -1.08 6.66 -1.14
N ALA A 51 -1.30 5.71 -2.05
CA ALA A 51 -0.43 5.49 -3.20
C ALA A 51 -0.39 6.73 -4.11
N LYS A 52 -1.56 7.34 -4.39
CA LYS A 52 -1.64 8.58 -5.15
C LYS A 52 -0.85 9.71 -4.49
N MET A 53 -1.02 9.91 -3.18
CA MET A 53 -0.28 10.93 -2.43
C MET A 53 1.23 10.66 -2.44
N ALA A 54 1.65 9.40 -2.36
CA ALA A 54 3.07 9.04 -2.44
C ALA A 54 3.65 9.40 -3.80
N LEU A 55 2.94 9.08 -4.89
CA LEU A 55 3.34 9.45 -6.26
C LEU A 55 3.41 10.97 -6.45
N GLU A 56 2.43 11.70 -5.94
CA GLU A 56 2.42 13.17 -6.00
C GLU A 56 3.59 13.78 -5.22
N LYS A 57 3.93 13.22 -4.05
CA LYS A 57 5.08 13.66 -3.25
C LYS A 57 6.42 13.29 -3.88
N SER A 58 6.52 12.12 -4.50
CA SER A 58 7.75 11.66 -5.13
C SER A 58 7.94 12.25 -6.53
N PHE A 59 6.93 12.94 -7.07
CA PHE A 59 7.02 13.62 -8.35
C PHE A 59 8.14 14.66 -8.30
N GLY A 60 9.11 14.54 -9.22
CA GLY A 60 10.30 15.40 -9.26
C GLY A 60 11.38 15.08 -8.22
N THR A 61 11.21 14.05 -7.39
CA THR A 61 12.28 13.57 -6.49
C THR A 61 13.42 12.92 -7.30
N TRP A 62 13.10 12.32 -8.45
CA TRP A 62 14.07 11.74 -9.35
C TRP A 62 14.45 12.73 -10.46
N SER A 63 15.67 13.26 -10.41
CA SER A 63 16.32 13.95 -11.53
C SER A 63 17.76 13.47 -11.67
N ASP A 64 18.34 13.61 -12.86
CA ASP A 64 19.75 13.26 -13.10
C ASP A 64 20.72 14.10 -12.26
N GLU A 65 20.31 15.30 -11.81
CA GLU A 65 21.10 16.10 -10.87
C GLU A 65 21.07 15.55 -9.45
N ASN A 66 19.93 14.98 -9.02
CA ASN A 66 19.77 14.43 -7.68
C ASN A 66 20.34 13.00 -7.55
N HIS A 67 20.44 12.26 -8.66
CA HIS A 67 20.94 10.88 -8.72
C HIS A 67 21.93 10.66 -9.88
N PRO A 68 23.15 11.24 -9.80
CA PRO A 68 24.15 11.13 -10.87
C PRO A 68 24.69 9.70 -11.03
N ASP A 69 24.58 8.88 -9.99
CA ASP A 69 24.90 7.46 -9.94
C ASP A 69 23.98 6.60 -10.81
N LEU A 70 22.81 7.14 -11.21
CA LEU A 70 21.83 6.45 -12.05
C LEU A 70 21.60 7.15 -13.39
N LYS A 71 22.51 8.06 -13.77
CA LYS A 71 22.37 8.91 -14.96
C LYS A 71 22.56 8.18 -16.29
N ASP A 72 23.52 7.26 -16.37
CA ASP A 72 23.83 6.52 -17.58
C ASP A 72 24.14 5.04 -17.29
N SER A 73 24.22 4.23 -18.36
CA SER A 73 24.36 2.78 -18.24
C SER A 73 25.60 2.36 -17.45
N ASP A 74 26.69 3.12 -17.53
CA ASP A 74 27.94 2.80 -16.84
C ASP A 74 27.86 3.16 -15.36
N ALA A 75 27.26 4.32 -15.03
CA ALA A 75 26.97 4.72 -13.67
C ALA A 75 26.02 3.72 -12.97
N ILE A 76 24.96 3.31 -13.67
CA ILE A 76 24.01 2.30 -13.18
C ILE A 76 24.71 0.96 -12.94
N ALA A 77 25.55 0.50 -13.88
CA ALA A 77 26.27 -0.76 -13.73
C ALA A 77 27.21 -0.75 -12.52
N LYS A 78 27.91 0.37 -12.30
CA LYS A 78 28.77 0.58 -11.14
C LYS A 78 27.97 0.57 -9.83
N TRP A 79 26.87 1.33 -9.77
CA TRP A 79 26.00 1.37 -8.61
C TRP A 79 25.43 -0.01 -8.26
N VAL A 80 24.97 -0.77 -9.25
CA VAL A 80 24.46 -2.14 -9.04
C VAL A 80 25.55 -3.06 -8.49
N ALA A 81 26.78 -2.99 -9.01
CA ALA A 81 27.88 -3.82 -8.54
C ALA A 81 28.25 -3.50 -7.09
N GLU A 82 28.31 -2.23 -6.72
CA GLU A 82 28.59 -1.77 -5.35
C GLU A 82 27.51 -2.23 -4.37
N ASN A 83 26.23 -2.08 -4.74
CA ASN A 83 25.12 -2.51 -3.90
C ASN A 83 25.07 -4.04 -3.73
N ARG A 84 25.31 -4.82 -4.79
CA ARG A 84 25.38 -6.30 -4.68
C ARG A 84 26.49 -6.75 -3.75
N THR A 85 27.68 -6.16 -3.90
CA THR A 85 28.82 -6.48 -3.04
C THR A 85 28.54 -6.12 -1.58
N ALA A 86 27.92 -4.96 -1.33
CA ALA A 86 27.52 -4.55 0.02
C ALA A 86 26.47 -5.48 0.64
N TYR A 87 25.48 -5.91 -0.14
CA TYR A 87 24.46 -6.88 0.30
C TYR A 87 25.08 -8.24 0.63
N ASP A 88 25.99 -8.74 -0.20
CA ASP A 88 26.68 -10.02 0.04
C ASP A 88 27.58 -9.94 1.29
N TYR A 89 28.23 -8.80 1.53
CA TYR A 89 29.01 -8.55 2.74
C TYR A 89 28.15 -8.54 4.01
N LEU A 90 26.99 -7.86 3.97
CA LEU A 90 26.05 -7.81 5.10
C LEU A 90 25.40 -9.17 5.38
N ARG A 91 25.10 -9.93 4.34
CA ARG A 91 24.56 -11.29 4.46
C ARG A 91 25.55 -12.23 5.14
N ASN A 92 26.84 -12.13 4.78
CA ASN A 92 27.86 -13.01 5.33
C ASN A 92 28.28 -12.64 6.76
N THR A 93 28.14 -11.38 7.17
CA THR A 93 28.53 -10.91 8.51
C THR A 93 27.41 -10.99 9.56
N LYS A 94 26.13 -11.05 9.16
CA LYS A 94 24.99 -11.29 10.08
C LYS A 94 24.55 -12.76 10.15
N GLY A 95 25.31 -13.67 9.54
CA GLY A 95 25.05 -15.11 9.51
C GLY A 95 25.79 -15.91 10.59
N GLU A 96 26.53 -15.26 11.49
CA GLU A 96 27.11 -15.82 12.72
C GLU A 96 26.32 -15.35 13.95
#